data_AF-A0A3P9CA25-F1
#
_entry.id   AF-A0A3P9CA25-F1
#
_cell.length_a   1.000
_cell.length_b   1.000
_cell.length_c   1.000
_cell.angle_alpha   90.00
_cell.angle_beta   90.00
_cell.angle_gamma   90.00
#
_symmetry.space_group_name_H-M   'P 1'
#
loop_
_entity.id
_entity.type
_entity.pdbx_description
1 polymer ?
#
loop_
_entity_poly.entity_id
_entity_poly.type
_entity_poly.pdbx_seq_one_letter_code
_entity_poly.pdbx_strand_id
1 'polypeptide(L)'
;MSEEKEMTYSEAIHKASSSITRFPLIPVRGVPLMNYIANNWDSIWAFRPHPSDLLIATYPKAGTTWTQEIVDLLLHNGDAEACKRAPTPVRNPFLEIVSPPPIPSGLDLLEKMDPPRVIKTHLPFQLVPPGFWENKCKSIYVARNAKDNLVSYYYFDLMNQTQPEPGPFGGYIHKFMQGELSWGSWYDHVKGYWLEREKRNILYLFYEDMKENPRREVERIMKYLDLSVSDEVVSQIVELTSFKNMKENPMANYSCVPSPVFDQSISPFMRKGEVGDWKNHFTAEQSKLFDEDYEKQMKDVDIPFRTLI
;
A
#
# COMPACT_ATOMS: atom_id res chain seq x y z
N MET A 1 -40.27 5.09 -8.13
CA MET A 1 -38.87 5.36 -8.55
C MET A 1 -38.08 4.17 -8.06
N SER A 2 -37.66 3.28 -8.95
CA SER A 2 -36.86 2.12 -8.57
C SER A 2 -35.53 2.62 -8.01
N GLU A 3 -35.20 2.28 -6.77
CA GLU A 3 -33.83 2.39 -6.27
C GLU A 3 -32.96 1.55 -7.21
N GLU A 4 -32.19 2.21 -8.08
CA GLU A 4 -31.14 1.53 -8.82
C GLU A 4 -30.16 0.98 -7.77
N LYS A 5 -30.11 -0.34 -7.63
CA LYS A 5 -29.17 -1.01 -6.74
C LYS A 5 -27.76 -0.54 -7.08
N GLU A 6 -27.08 0.07 -6.11
CA GLU A 6 -25.72 0.55 -6.29
C GLU A 6 -24.81 -0.63 -6.65
N MET A 7 -24.02 -0.46 -7.71
CA MET A 7 -23.15 -1.50 -8.25
C MET A 7 -22.01 -1.79 -7.28
N THR A 8 -21.76 -3.06 -7.00
CA THR A 8 -20.61 -3.46 -6.16
C THR A 8 -19.29 -3.17 -6.87
N TYR A 9 -18.20 -3.03 -6.11
CA TYR A 9 -16.86 -2.78 -6.66
C TYR A 9 -16.42 -3.86 -7.68
N SER A 10 -16.75 -5.13 -7.41
CA SER A 10 -16.46 -6.25 -8.32
C SER A 10 -17.28 -6.19 -9.61
N GLU A 11 -18.59 -5.90 -9.51
CA GLU A 11 -19.46 -5.71 -10.68
C GLU A 11 -18.98 -4.56 -11.56
N ALA A 12 -18.52 -3.46 -10.95
CA ALA A 12 -17.96 -2.32 -11.66
C ALA A 12 -16.70 -2.69 -12.46
N ILE A 13 -15.82 -3.49 -11.88
CA ILE A 13 -14.62 -4.00 -12.57
C ILE A 13 -15.00 -4.93 -13.73
N HIS A 14 -15.94 -5.86 -13.52
CA HIS A 14 -16.40 -6.74 -14.59
C HIS A 14 -17.00 -5.95 -15.76
N LYS A 15 -17.76 -4.89 -15.48
CA LYS A 15 -18.33 -4.01 -16.50
C LYS A 15 -17.26 -3.18 -17.23
N ALA A 16 -16.18 -2.79 -16.55
CA ALA A 16 -15.04 -2.09 -17.13
C ALA A 16 -14.01 -3.01 -17.81
N SER A 17 -14.21 -4.34 -17.80
CA SER A 17 -13.17 -5.32 -18.17
C SER A 17 -12.51 -5.09 -19.53
N SER A 18 -13.27 -4.66 -20.55
CA SER A 18 -12.75 -4.36 -21.89
C SER A 18 -11.86 -3.10 -21.95
N SER A 19 -11.94 -2.24 -20.93
CA SER A 19 -11.12 -1.03 -20.79
C SER A 19 -9.90 -1.24 -19.90
N ILE A 20 -9.82 -2.39 -19.20
CA ILE A 20 -8.63 -2.73 -18.41
C ILE A 20 -7.54 -3.21 -19.35
N THR A 21 -6.43 -2.50 -19.31
CA THR A 21 -5.21 -2.80 -20.05
C THR A 21 -4.02 -2.46 -19.16
N ARG A 22 -2.82 -2.86 -19.59
CA ARG A 22 -1.60 -2.40 -18.95
C ARG A 22 -1.40 -0.94 -19.24
N PHE A 23 -1.63 -0.10 -18.24
CA PHE A 23 -1.64 1.34 -18.40
C PHE A 23 -0.21 1.88 -18.50
N PRO A 24 0.07 2.79 -19.45
CA PRO A 24 1.37 3.42 -19.54
C PRO A 24 1.60 4.35 -18.34
N LEU A 25 2.87 4.55 -18.00
CA LEU A 25 3.26 5.49 -16.95
C LEU A 25 3.51 6.87 -17.56
N ILE A 26 2.96 7.89 -16.92
CA ILE A 26 3.13 9.30 -17.26
C ILE A 26 3.79 9.99 -16.06
N PRO A 27 4.89 10.73 -16.25
CA PRO A 27 5.56 11.42 -15.17
C PRO A 27 4.70 12.59 -14.67
N VAL A 28 4.42 12.59 -13.37
CA VAL A 28 3.82 13.71 -12.65
C VAL A 28 4.90 14.29 -11.74
N ARG A 29 5.36 15.50 -12.05
CA ARG A 29 6.48 16.16 -11.33
C ARG A 29 7.70 15.24 -11.18
N GLY A 30 8.00 14.46 -12.22
CA GLY A 30 9.12 13.52 -12.25
C GLY A 30 8.83 12.12 -11.70
N VAL A 31 7.67 11.87 -11.10
CA VAL A 31 7.30 10.54 -10.57
C VAL A 31 6.42 9.82 -11.58
N PRO A 32 6.80 8.62 -12.07
CA PRO A 32 5.97 7.85 -12.99
C PRO A 32 4.70 7.32 -12.31
N LEU A 33 3.53 7.70 -12.81
CA LEU A 33 2.23 7.24 -12.33
C LEU A 33 1.41 6.67 -13.49
N MET A 34 0.49 5.74 -13.23
CA MET A 34 -0.42 5.25 -14.25
C MET A 34 -1.18 6.40 -14.92
N ASN A 35 -1.40 6.33 -16.23
CA ASN A 35 -2.02 7.41 -17.00
C ASN A 35 -3.35 7.92 -16.42
N TYR A 36 -4.23 7.05 -15.92
CA TYR A 36 -5.49 7.46 -15.29
C TYR A 36 -5.27 8.31 -14.04
N ILE A 37 -4.25 8.00 -13.23
CA ILE A 37 -3.85 8.81 -12.08
C ILE A 37 -3.29 10.15 -12.56
N ALA A 38 -2.34 10.11 -13.50
CA ALA A 38 -1.66 11.30 -14.00
C ALA A 38 -2.64 12.29 -14.68
N ASN A 39 -3.59 11.79 -15.45
CA ASN A 39 -4.60 12.60 -16.13
C ASN A 39 -5.61 13.25 -15.18
N ASN A 40 -5.72 12.75 -13.94
CA ASN A 40 -6.62 13.28 -12.90
C ASN A 40 -5.84 13.90 -11.73
N TRP A 41 -4.57 14.23 -11.95
CA TRP A 41 -3.66 14.65 -10.89
C TRP A 41 -4.14 15.90 -10.14
N ASP A 42 -4.73 16.87 -10.85
CA ASP A 42 -5.18 18.12 -10.23
C ASP A 42 -6.25 17.88 -9.16
N SER A 43 -7.20 16.98 -9.41
CA SER A 43 -8.23 16.60 -8.43
C SER A 43 -7.62 15.89 -7.22
N ILE A 44 -6.66 14.99 -7.45
CA ILE A 44 -5.96 14.26 -6.38
C ILE A 44 -5.17 15.26 -5.51
N TRP A 45 -4.39 16.15 -6.13
CA TRP A 45 -3.59 17.16 -5.44
C TRP A 45 -4.45 18.20 -4.70
N ALA A 46 -5.64 18.49 -5.22
CA ALA A 46 -6.60 19.40 -4.60
C ALA A 46 -7.34 18.78 -3.40
N PHE A 47 -7.25 17.48 -3.17
CA PHE A 47 -7.92 16.82 -2.06
C PHE A 47 -7.60 17.51 -0.72
N ARG A 48 -8.64 17.66 0.12
CA ARG A 48 -8.56 18.26 1.44
C ARG A 48 -8.99 17.23 2.49
N PRO A 49 -8.03 16.64 3.23
CA PRO A 49 -8.38 15.72 4.30
C PRO A 49 -8.98 16.47 5.48
N HIS A 50 -9.86 15.81 6.22
CA HIS A 50 -10.31 16.28 7.51
C HIS A 50 -9.19 16.08 8.54
N PRO A 51 -9.01 16.95 9.56
CA PRO A 51 -7.95 16.79 10.56
C PRO A 51 -7.95 15.46 11.31
N SER A 52 -9.10 14.79 11.41
CA SER A 52 -9.22 13.46 12.04
C SER A 52 -8.95 12.28 11.10
N ASP A 53 -8.70 12.52 9.81
CA ASP A 53 -8.34 11.45 8.88
C ASP A 53 -6.96 10.87 9.24
N LEU A 54 -6.82 9.57 8.98
CA LEU A 54 -5.59 8.82 9.13
C LEU A 54 -5.05 8.43 7.74
N LEU A 55 -3.81 8.82 7.45
CA LEU A 55 -3.13 8.42 6.23
C LEU A 55 -2.28 7.17 6.47
N ILE A 56 -2.48 6.10 5.70
CA ILE A 56 -1.58 4.95 5.63
C ILE A 56 -0.80 5.05 4.33
N ALA A 57 0.47 5.43 4.44
CA ALA A 57 1.37 5.63 3.32
C ALA A 57 2.43 4.53 3.26
N THR A 58 2.72 4.02 2.07
CA THR A 58 3.75 2.98 1.88
C THR A 58 4.29 3.08 0.47
N TYR A 59 5.57 2.75 0.24
CA TYR A 59 5.94 2.34 -1.12
C TYR A 59 5.16 1.05 -1.46
N PRO A 60 4.72 0.83 -2.72
CA PRO A 60 3.95 -0.36 -3.07
C PRO A 60 4.61 -1.63 -2.54
N LYS A 61 3.82 -2.54 -1.97
CA LYS A 61 4.26 -3.87 -1.46
C LYS A 61 5.09 -3.87 -0.16
N ALA A 62 5.03 -2.78 0.61
CA ALA A 62 5.66 -2.69 1.93
C ALA A 62 4.76 -3.10 3.14
N GLY A 63 3.57 -3.68 2.91
CA GLY A 63 2.68 -4.13 4.00
C GLY A 63 1.44 -3.27 4.25
N THR A 64 0.97 -2.55 3.24
CA THR A 64 -0.19 -1.64 3.32
C THR A 64 -1.45 -2.34 3.79
N THR A 65 -1.84 -3.44 3.14
CA THR A 65 -3.05 -4.21 3.49
C THR A 65 -2.99 -4.74 4.92
N TRP A 66 -1.81 -5.18 5.36
CA TRP A 66 -1.61 -5.67 6.72
C TRP A 66 -1.85 -4.56 7.75
N THR A 67 -1.28 -3.39 7.50
CA THR A 67 -1.46 -2.21 8.36
C THR A 67 -2.91 -1.72 8.36
N GLN A 68 -3.56 -1.73 7.19
CA GLN A 68 -4.98 -1.40 7.03
C GLN A 68 -5.88 -2.29 7.88
N GLU A 69 -5.66 -3.62 7.91
CA GLU A 69 -6.44 -4.52 8.77
C GLU A 69 -6.15 -4.33 10.26
N ILE A 70 -4.89 -4.13 10.64
CA ILE A 70 -4.53 -3.83 12.05
C ILE A 70 -5.26 -2.58 12.52
N VAL A 71 -5.20 -1.50 11.74
CA VAL A 71 -5.85 -0.22 12.06
C VAL A 71 -7.36 -0.38 12.13
N ASP A 72 -7.99 -1.04 11.15
CA ASP A 72 -9.45 -1.19 11.14
C ASP A 72 -9.96 -1.99 12.34
N LEU A 73 -9.25 -3.07 12.71
CA LEU A 73 -9.58 -3.84 13.90
C LEU A 73 -9.37 -3.05 15.19
N LEU A 74 -8.30 -2.26 15.30
CA LEU A 74 -8.07 -1.39 16.46
C LEU A 74 -9.20 -0.35 16.61
N LEU A 75 -9.62 0.28 15.52
CA LEU A 75 -10.71 1.26 15.51
C LEU A 75 -12.06 0.66 15.90
N HIS A 76 -12.25 -0.65 15.70
CA HIS A 76 -13.45 -1.39 16.08
C HIS A 76 -13.25 -2.29 17.30
N ASN A 77 -12.27 -2.00 18.16
CA ASN A 77 -12.02 -2.73 19.41
C ASN A 77 -11.91 -4.26 19.23
N GLY A 78 -11.30 -4.71 18.13
CA GLY A 78 -11.14 -6.13 17.79
C GLY A 78 -12.36 -6.81 17.18
N ASP A 79 -13.45 -6.07 16.90
CA ASP A 79 -14.65 -6.62 16.28
C ASP A 79 -14.41 -7.01 14.82
N ALA A 80 -14.22 -8.31 14.60
CA ALA A 80 -14.01 -8.89 13.28
C ALA A 80 -15.24 -8.81 12.37
N GLU A 81 -16.46 -8.79 12.91
CA GLU A 81 -17.68 -8.66 12.12
C GLU A 81 -17.84 -7.22 11.61
N ALA A 82 -17.54 -6.22 12.44
CA ALA A 82 -17.49 -4.82 12.01
C ALA A 82 -16.46 -4.60 10.89
N CYS A 83 -15.34 -5.31 10.92
CA CYS A 83 -14.31 -5.26 9.87
C CYS A 83 -14.70 -6.01 8.58
N LYS A 84 -15.77 -6.82 8.60
CA LYS A 84 -16.32 -7.50 7.42
C LYS A 84 -17.38 -6.69 6.67
N ARG A 85 -17.64 -5.44 7.08
CA ARG A 85 -18.62 -4.56 6.43
C ARG A 85 -18.37 -4.32 4.93
N ALA A 86 -17.11 -4.38 4.49
CA ALA A 86 -16.73 -4.33 3.08
C ALA A 86 -15.27 -4.80 2.88
N PRO A 87 -14.83 -5.08 1.65
CA PRO A 87 -13.42 -5.36 1.35
C PRO A 87 -12.49 -4.15 1.61
N THR A 88 -11.20 -4.38 1.85
CA THR A 88 -10.21 -3.35 2.20
C THR A 88 -10.19 -2.14 1.26
N PRO A 89 -10.27 -2.28 -0.09
CA PRO A 89 -10.28 -1.12 -0.99
C PRO A 89 -11.48 -0.18 -0.79
N VAL A 90 -12.58 -0.69 -0.24
CA VAL A 90 -13.80 0.07 0.06
C VAL A 90 -13.75 0.65 1.47
N ARG A 91 -13.29 -0.13 2.46
CA ARG A 91 -13.14 0.35 3.85
C ARG A 91 -12.10 1.46 3.99
N ASN A 92 -10.99 1.32 3.26
CA ASN A 92 -9.83 2.19 3.35
C ASN A 92 -9.43 2.66 1.94
N PRO A 93 -10.16 3.64 1.35
CA PRO A 93 -9.99 4.03 -0.04
C PRO A 93 -8.56 4.40 -0.41
N PHE A 94 -8.18 4.05 -1.63
CA PHE A 94 -6.85 4.35 -2.17
C PHE A 94 -6.85 5.73 -2.84
N LEU A 95 -6.36 6.75 -2.14
CA LEU A 95 -6.48 8.18 -2.48
C LEU A 95 -6.31 8.49 -3.96
N GLU A 96 -5.19 8.07 -4.56
CA GLU A 96 -4.85 8.43 -5.92
C GLU A 96 -5.39 7.46 -6.99
N ILE A 97 -6.07 6.37 -6.61
CA ILE A 97 -6.50 5.38 -7.62
C ILE A 97 -7.61 5.97 -8.48
N VAL A 98 -7.36 5.95 -9.79
CA VAL A 98 -8.37 6.24 -10.81
C VAL A 98 -8.32 5.10 -11.81
N SER A 99 -9.49 4.58 -12.16
CA SER A 99 -9.67 3.44 -13.05
C SER A 99 -10.71 3.78 -14.13
N PRO A 100 -10.77 3.03 -15.23
CA PRO A 100 -11.81 3.23 -16.23
C PRO A 100 -13.21 3.12 -15.61
N PRO A 101 -14.17 3.96 -16.03
CA PRO A 101 -15.54 3.86 -15.56
C PRO A 101 -16.15 2.50 -15.92
N PRO A 102 -17.08 1.96 -15.09
CA PRO A 102 -17.69 2.61 -13.94
C PRO A 102 -17.00 2.29 -12.60
N ILE A 103 -15.73 1.89 -12.59
CA ILE A 103 -15.01 1.63 -11.33
C ILE A 103 -14.87 2.96 -10.56
N PRO A 104 -15.34 3.05 -9.30
CA PRO A 104 -15.20 4.28 -8.52
C PRO A 104 -13.73 4.55 -8.23
N SER A 105 -13.33 5.82 -8.36
CA SER A 105 -12.01 6.27 -7.93
C SER A 105 -11.89 6.32 -6.40
N GLY A 106 -10.67 6.46 -5.90
CA GLY A 106 -10.43 6.70 -4.48
C GLY A 106 -11.17 7.94 -3.97
N LEU A 107 -11.20 9.00 -4.77
CA LEU A 107 -11.90 10.25 -4.42
C LEU A 107 -13.41 10.06 -4.38
N ASP A 108 -14.00 9.31 -5.33
CA ASP A 108 -15.45 9.02 -5.34
C ASP A 108 -15.89 8.26 -4.08
N LEU A 109 -15.04 7.35 -3.58
CA LEU A 109 -15.30 6.63 -2.34
C LEU A 109 -15.15 7.56 -1.13
N LEU A 110 -14.11 8.39 -1.08
CA LEU A 110 -13.85 9.31 0.03
C LEU A 110 -14.91 10.41 0.17
N GLU A 111 -15.53 10.84 -0.92
CA GLU A 111 -16.63 11.82 -0.92
C GLU A 111 -17.90 11.28 -0.23
N LYS A 112 -18.12 9.96 -0.29
CA LYS A 112 -19.26 9.27 0.32
C LYS A 112 -19.04 8.86 1.78
N MET A 113 -17.86 9.14 2.35
CA MET A 113 -17.48 8.71 3.70
C MET A 113 -17.38 9.90 4.65
N ASP A 114 -17.96 9.76 5.84
CA ASP A 114 -17.78 10.71 6.93
C ASP A 114 -16.40 10.53 7.60
N PRO A 115 -15.72 11.62 8.00
CA PRO A 115 -14.56 11.55 8.88
C PRO A 115 -14.89 10.97 10.27
N PRO A 116 -13.93 10.30 10.96
CA PRO A 116 -12.55 10.04 10.54
C PRO A 116 -12.44 8.91 9.50
N ARG A 117 -11.72 9.18 8.40
CA ARG A 117 -11.46 8.20 7.34
C ARG A 117 -10.06 7.61 7.49
N VAL A 118 -9.91 6.33 7.17
CA VAL A 118 -8.60 5.70 6.97
C VAL A 118 -8.30 5.68 5.47
N ILE A 119 -7.26 6.39 5.07
CA ILE A 119 -6.96 6.66 3.66
C ILE A 119 -5.64 6.01 3.30
N LYS A 120 -5.60 5.19 2.25
CA LYS A 120 -4.38 4.58 1.74
C LYS A 120 -3.74 5.49 0.69
N THR A 121 -2.41 5.55 0.64
CA THR A 121 -1.67 6.09 -0.50
C THR A 121 -0.34 5.37 -0.75
N HIS A 122 0.13 5.45 -1.99
CA HIS A 122 1.49 5.11 -2.42
C HIS A 122 2.23 6.34 -2.96
N LEU A 123 1.68 7.54 -2.80
CA LEU A 123 2.35 8.76 -3.23
C LEU A 123 3.61 8.99 -2.39
N PRO A 124 4.75 9.35 -3.03
CA PRO A 124 5.92 9.80 -2.30
C PRO A 124 5.60 11.10 -1.55
N PHE A 125 6.32 11.37 -0.47
CA PHE A 125 5.98 12.42 0.50
C PHE A 125 5.62 13.77 -0.14
N GLN A 126 6.40 14.22 -1.13
CA GLN A 126 6.24 15.49 -1.84
C GLN A 126 5.01 15.56 -2.75
N LEU A 127 4.38 14.42 -3.04
CA LEU A 127 3.19 14.30 -3.88
C LEU A 127 1.91 14.02 -3.08
N VAL A 128 2.01 13.74 -1.78
CA VAL A 128 0.82 13.70 -0.91
C VAL A 128 0.15 15.08 -0.86
N PRO A 129 -1.19 15.17 -0.98
CA PRO A 129 -1.89 16.45 -0.90
C PRO A 129 -1.49 17.26 0.34
N PRO A 130 -1.10 18.54 0.19
CA PRO A 130 -0.54 19.34 1.29
C PRO A 130 -1.43 19.43 2.53
N GLY A 131 -2.75 19.33 2.33
CA GLY A 131 -3.75 19.38 3.40
C GLY A 131 -3.52 18.34 4.50
N PHE A 132 -2.93 17.17 4.21
CA PHE A 132 -2.59 16.18 5.25
C PHE A 132 -1.58 16.75 6.24
N TRP A 133 -0.61 17.51 5.73
CA TRP A 133 0.46 18.11 6.52
C TRP A 133 0.02 19.39 7.22
N GLU A 134 -0.78 20.21 6.53
CA GLU A 134 -1.36 21.45 7.05
C GLU A 134 -2.32 21.16 8.23
N ASN A 135 -3.18 20.16 8.08
CA ASN A 135 -4.14 19.75 9.11
C ASN A 135 -3.54 18.83 10.18
N LYS A 136 -2.23 18.50 10.09
CA LYS A 136 -1.51 17.62 11.02
C LYS A 136 -2.18 16.26 11.21
N CYS A 137 -2.78 15.73 10.14
CA CYS A 137 -3.39 14.40 10.13
C CYS A 137 -2.39 13.35 10.62
N LYS A 138 -2.86 12.39 11.42
CA LYS A 138 -2.02 11.23 11.77
C LYS A 138 -1.67 10.47 10.50
N SER A 139 -0.44 10.01 10.42
CA SER A 139 0.07 9.26 9.28
C SER A 139 0.88 8.06 9.75
N ILE A 140 0.58 6.87 9.24
CA ILE A 140 1.39 5.68 9.45
C ILE A 140 2.13 5.41 8.15
N TYR A 141 3.46 5.45 8.21
CA TYR A 141 4.31 5.04 7.11
C TYR A 141 4.91 3.67 7.39
N VAL A 142 4.76 2.72 6.47
CA VAL A 142 5.42 1.42 6.57
C VAL A 142 6.44 1.25 5.46
N ALA A 143 7.68 0.99 5.86
CA ALA A 143 8.79 0.69 4.98
C ALA A 143 9.11 -0.80 5.02
N ARG A 144 9.64 -1.33 3.93
CA ARG A 144 10.14 -2.71 3.83
C ARG A 144 11.48 -2.69 3.12
N ASN A 145 12.38 -3.60 3.48
CA ASN A 145 13.68 -3.70 2.82
C ASN A 145 13.53 -3.82 1.30
N ALA A 146 14.42 -3.14 0.57
CA ALA A 146 14.27 -2.95 -0.87
C ALA A 146 14.25 -4.26 -1.66
N LYS A 147 15.02 -5.27 -1.25
CA LYS A 147 15.13 -6.56 -1.99
C LYS A 147 13.84 -7.36 -1.94
N ASP A 148 13.25 -7.55 -0.75
CA ASP A 148 11.94 -8.21 -0.65
C ASP A 148 10.83 -7.35 -1.26
N ASN A 149 10.94 -6.03 -1.13
CA ASN A 149 9.98 -5.12 -1.72
C ASN A 149 9.97 -5.25 -3.26
N LEU A 150 11.14 -5.27 -3.88
CA LEU A 150 11.34 -5.45 -5.32
C LEU A 150 10.75 -6.77 -5.81
N VAL A 151 11.10 -7.89 -5.16
CA VAL A 151 10.56 -9.21 -5.52
C VAL A 151 9.04 -9.22 -5.38
N SER A 152 8.52 -8.69 -4.28
CA SER A 152 7.07 -8.62 -4.08
C SER A 152 6.37 -7.74 -5.11
N TYR A 153 7.05 -6.73 -5.65
CA TYR A 153 6.52 -5.85 -6.68
C TYR A 153 6.53 -6.54 -8.04
N TYR A 154 7.63 -7.20 -8.41
CA TYR A 154 7.71 -8.00 -9.63
C TYR A 154 6.54 -8.99 -9.77
N TYR A 155 6.27 -9.79 -8.73
CA TYR A 155 5.15 -10.73 -8.74
C TYR A 155 3.78 -10.05 -8.72
N PHE A 156 3.69 -8.84 -8.17
CA PHE A 156 2.47 -8.06 -8.24
C PHE A 156 2.20 -7.55 -9.65
N ASP A 157 3.22 -7.08 -10.38
CA ASP A 157 3.05 -6.59 -11.75
C ASP A 157 2.77 -7.74 -12.75
N LEU A 158 3.21 -8.96 -12.45
CA LEU A 158 2.83 -10.16 -13.21
C LEU A 158 1.32 -10.41 -13.15
N MET A 159 0.72 -10.35 -11.95
CA MET A 159 -0.71 -10.62 -11.75
C MET A 159 -1.61 -9.39 -12.00
N ASN A 160 -1.09 -8.18 -11.78
CA ASN A 160 -1.83 -6.94 -11.93
C ASN A 160 -1.78 -6.45 -13.38
N GLN A 161 -2.87 -6.68 -14.10
CA GLN A 161 -3.03 -6.35 -15.51
C GLN A 161 -3.16 -4.84 -15.78
N THR A 162 -3.16 -3.99 -14.75
CA THR A 162 -3.15 -2.53 -14.90
C THR A 162 -1.75 -1.92 -14.94
N GLN A 163 -0.73 -2.65 -14.47
CA GLN A 163 0.66 -2.18 -14.46
C GLN A 163 1.32 -2.45 -15.81
N PRO A 164 2.35 -1.70 -16.21
CA PRO A 164 3.17 -2.06 -17.37
C PRO A 164 3.70 -3.49 -17.29
N GLU A 165 4.03 -4.08 -18.44
CA GLU A 165 4.64 -5.42 -18.48
C GLU A 165 5.96 -5.43 -17.69
N PRO A 166 6.10 -6.31 -16.68
CA PRO A 166 7.32 -6.33 -15.87
C PRO A 166 8.55 -6.75 -16.69
N GLY A 167 8.36 -7.66 -17.65
CA GLY A 167 9.44 -8.30 -18.38
C GLY A 167 10.20 -9.32 -17.52
N PRO A 168 11.41 -9.75 -17.91
CA PRO A 168 12.22 -10.66 -17.11
C PRO A 168 12.70 -10.02 -15.80
N PHE A 169 12.82 -10.82 -14.74
CA PHE A 169 13.23 -10.37 -13.40
C PHE A 169 14.52 -9.53 -13.39
N GLY A 170 15.55 -9.94 -14.15
CA GLY A 170 16.81 -9.19 -14.23
C GLY A 170 16.63 -7.76 -14.77
N GLY A 171 15.80 -7.58 -15.80
CA GLY A 171 15.46 -6.25 -16.32
C GLY A 171 14.60 -5.45 -15.34
N TYR A 172 13.73 -6.11 -14.59
CA TYR A 172 12.92 -5.48 -13.54
C TYR A 172 13.77 -4.92 -12.39
N ILE A 173 14.89 -5.58 -12.05
CA ILE A 173 15.83 -5.06 -11.05
C ILE A 173 16.37 -3.68 -11.48
N HIS A 174 16.77 -3.53 -12.74
CA HIS A 174 17.26 -2.26 -13.27
C HIS A 174 16.18 -1.17 -13.22
N LYS A 175 14.96 -1.47 -13.67
CA LYS A 175 13.82 -0.53 -13.59
C LYS A 175 13.56 -0.07 -12.15
N PHE A 176 13.66 -0.99 -11.17
CA PHE A 176 13.50 -0.66 -9.75
C PHE A 176 14.61 0.27 -9.26
N MET A 177 15.89 -0.05 -9.52
CA MET A 177 17.04 0.77 -9.11
C MET A 177 17.00 2.18 -9.74
N GLN A 178 16.49 2.28 -10.97
CA GLN A 178 16.37 3.54 -11.70
C GLN A 178 15.10 4.33 -11.37
N GLY A 179 14.20 3.78 -10.54
CA GLY A 179 12.94 4.43 -10.18
C GLY A 179 11.94 4.56 -11.34
N GLU A 180 11.98 3.62 -12.29
CA GLU A 180 11.15 3.61 -13.50
C GLU A 180 9.81 2.85 -13.32
N LEU A 181 9.58 2.27 -12.14
CA LEU A 181 8.32 1.62 -11.78
C LEU A 181 7.29 2.63 -11.32
N SER A 182 6.00 2.26 -11.31
CA SER A 182 4.94 3.13 -10.77
C SER A 182 5.27 3.61 -9.35
N TRP A 183 4.96 4.88 -9.06
CA TRP A 183 5.32 5.59 -7.83
C TRP A 183 6.82 5.88 -7.64
N GLY A 184 7.65 5.53 -8.62
CA GLY A 184 9.02 6.01 -8.77
C GLY A 184 10.06 5.26 -7.93
N SER A 185 11.08 6.00 -7.49
CA SER A 185 12.23 5.48 -6.73
C SER A 185 11.83 5.03 -5.33
N TRP A 186 12.04 3.75 -5.01
CA TRP A 186 11.92 3.24 -3.63
C TRP A 186 12.81 4.03 -2.67
N TYR A 187 14.04 4.36 -3.09
CA TYR A 187 15.01 5.08 -2.27
C TYR A 187 14.47 6.44 -1.84
N ASP A 188 13.99 7.24 -2.81
CA ASP A 188 13.49 8.58 -2.52
C ASP A 188 12.18 8.52 -1.74
N HIS A 189 11.35 7.51 -1.99
CA HIS A 189 10.12 7.28 -1.26
C HIS A 189 10.40 7.04 0.23
N VAL A 190 11.25 6.07 0.59
CA VAL A 190 11.55 5.79 2.00
C VAL A 190 12.30 6.94 2.67
N LYS A 191 13.24 7.59 1.97
CA LYS A 191 13.97 8.76 2.47
C LYS A 191 13.06 9.94 2.76
N GLY A 192 12.13 10.24 1.84
CA GLY A 192 11.22 11.38 1.98
C GLY A 192 10.39 11.32 3.27
N TYR A 193 9.75 10.16 3.52
CA TYR A 193 9.00 9.97 4.76
C TYR A 193 9.91 9.89 5.99
N TRP A 194 11.09 9.27 5.89
CA TRP A 194 12.04 9.16 6.99
C TRP A 194 12.53 10.53 7.47
N LEU A 195 12.92 11.42 6.55
CA LEU A 195 13.46 12.75 6.86
C LEU A 195 12.40 13.70 7.46
N GLU A 196 11.13 13.46 7.19
CA GLU A 196 10.02 14.29 7.66
C GLU A 196 9.32 13.73 8.90
N ARG A 197 9.64 12.49 9.31
CA ARG A 197 8.93 11.77 10.39
C ARG A 197 8.91 12.50 11.73
N GLU A 198 9.94 13.30 12.02
CA GLU A 198 10.06 14.05 13.28
C GLU A 198 9.43 15.45 13.18
N LYS A 199 9.24 15.96 11.96
CA LYS A 199 8.65 17.29 11.70
C LYS A 199 7.14 17.23 11.50
N ARG A 200 6.64 16.07 11.08
CA ARG A 200 5.25 15.80 10.77
C ARG A 200 4.70 14.75 11.74
N ASN A 201 3.38 14.61 11.78
CA ASN A 201 2.73 13.58 12.59
C ASN A 201 2.79 12.23 11.86
N ILE A 202 3.97 11.59 11.84
CA ILE A 202 4.19 10.33 11.14
C ILE A 202 4.74 9.27 12.10
N LEU A 203 4.02 8.16 12.25
CA LEU A 203 4.55 6.92 12.80
C LEU A 203 5.26 6.13 11.69
N TYR A 204 6.58 6.04 11.76
CA TYR A 204 7.38 5.26 10.83
C TYR A 204 7.61 3.83 11.37
N LEU A 205 7.17 2.82 10.62
CA LEU A 205 7.26 1.40 10.94
C LEU A 205 8.07 0.65 9.89
N PHE A 206 8.60 -0.51 10.30
CA PHE A 206 9.28 -1.44 9.42
C PHE A 206 8.47 -2.73 9.31
N TYR A 207 8.27 -3.23 8.10
CA TYR A 207 7.62 -4.51 7.84
C TYR A 207 8.34 -5.66 8.58
N GLU A 208 9.67 -5.57 8.67
CA GLU A 208 10.51 -6.53 9.36
C GLU A 208 10.23 -6.57 10.87
N ASP A 209 10.05 -5.40 11.48
CA ASP A 209 9.66 -5.27 12.89
C ASP A 209 8.27 -5.86 13.13
N MET A 210 7.33 -5.60 12.22
CA MET A 210 5.98 -6.16 12.27
C MET A 210 6.01 -7.68 12.17
N LYS A 211 6.93 -8.24 11.36
CA LYS A 211 7.09 -9.69 11.20
C LYS A 211 7.77 -10.35 12.40
N GLU A 212 8.79 -9.73 12.95
CA GLU A 212 9.55 -10.24 14.09
C GLU A 212 8.73 -10.22 15.38
N ASN A 213 8.03 -9.11 15.64
CA ASN A 213 7.19 -8.98 16.83
C ASN A 213 5.89 -8.23 16.49
N PRO A 214 4.89 -8.94 15.92
CA PRO A 214 3.62 -8.34 15.53
C PRO A 214 2.92 -7.65 16.70
N ARG A 215 2.97 -8.24 17.89
CA ARG A 215 2.32 -7.69 19.09
C ARG A 215 2.89 -6.32 19.46
N ARG A 216 4.22 -6.17 19.48
CA ARG A 216 4.90 -4.89 19.75
C ARG A 216 4.44 -3.82 18.77
N GLU A 217 4.36 -4.15 17.48
CA GLU A 217 3.97 -3.17 16.46
C GLU A 217 2.48 -2.82 16.50
N VAL A 218 1.59 -3.78 16.79
CA VAL A 218 0.17 -3.51 17.04
C VAL A 218 0.00 -2.56 18.23
N GLU A 219 0.71 -2.79 19.34
CA GLU A 219 0.68 -1.89 20.50
C GLU A 219 1.24 -0.50 20.20
N ARG A 220 2.27 -0.39 19.35
CA ARG A 220 2.80 0.90 18.87
C ARG A 220 1.76 1.66 18.04
N ILE A 221 1.07 0.98 17.12
CA ILE A 221 -0.02 1.57 16.32
C ILE A 221 -1.16 2.01 17.24
N MET A 222 -1.60 1.15 18.16
CA MET A 222 -2.65 1.46 19.14
C MET A 222 -2.35 2.74 19.92
N LYS A 223 -1.15 2.82 20.51
CA LYS A 223 -0.70 4.01 21.26
C LYS A 223 -0.65 5.25 20.38
N TYR A 224 -0.12 5.13 19.16
CA TYR A 224 -0.07 6.24 18.21
C TYR A 224 -1.46 6.75 17.81
N LEU A 225 -2.45 5.86 17.73
CA LEU A 225 -3.84 6.21 17.46
C LEU A 225 -4.59 6.76 18.69
N ASP A 226 -3.93 6.89 19.85
CA ASP A 226 -4.55 7.27 21.13
C ASP A 226 -5.68 6.32 21.56
N LEU A 227 -5.55 5.04 21.20
CA LEU A 227 -6.50 3.99 21.56
C LEU A 227 -6.03 3.22 22.80
N SER A 228 -6.99 2.66 23.52
CA SER A 228 -6.76 1.77 24.64
C SER A 228 -7.71 0.59 24.53
N VAL A 229 -7.18 -0.59 24.19
CA VAL A 229 -7.93 -1.86 24.16
C VAL A 229 -7.29 -2.85 25.13
N SER A 230 -7.99 -3.93 25.47
CA SER A 230 -7.46 -4.92 26.41
C SER A 230 -6.34 -5.76 25.80
N ASP A 231 -5.55 -6.43 26.64
CA ASP A 231 -4.47 -7.34 26.21
C ASP A 231 -5.00 -8.49 25.36
N GLU A 232 -6.19 -8.98 25.69
CA GLU A 232 -6.91 -10.01 24.94
C GLU A 232 -7.29 -9.52 23.54
N VAL A 233 -7.76 -8.26 23.42
CA VAL A 233 -8.05 -7.65 22.13
C VAL A 233 -6.78 -7.50 21.30
N VAL A 234 -5.66 -7.05 21.88
CA VAL A 234 -4.37 -6.99 21.17
C VAL A 234 -3.97 -8.36 20.65
N SER A 235 -4.08 -9.40 21.48
CA SER A 235 -3.76 -10.79 21.11
C SER A 235 -4.64 -11.29 19.97
N GLN A 236 -5.94 -10.99 20.02
CA GLN A 236 -6.90 -11.31 18.96
C GLN A 236 -6.55 -10.61 17.64
N ILE A 237 -6.18 -9.32 17.69
CA ILE A 237 -5.78 -8.56 16.49
C ILE A 237 -4.52 -9.16 15.88
N VAL A 238 -3.52 -9.53 16.68
CA VAL A 238 -2.30 -10.20 16.21
C VAL A 238 -2.64 -11.52 15.49
N GLU A 239 -3.55 -12.32 16.05
CA GLU A 239 -3.98 -13.56 15.41
C GLU A 239 -4.73 -13.30 14.09
N LEU A 240 -5.76 -12.45 14.11
CA LEU A 240 -6.59 -12.14 12.94
C LEU A 240 -5.78 -11.52 11.79
N THR A 241 -4.77 -10.73 12.12
CA THR A 241 -3.88 -10.09 11.13
C THR A 241 -2.65 -10.92 10.80
N SER A 242 -2.55 -12.15 11.29
CA SER A 242 -1.51 -13.08 10.83
C SER A 242 -1.65 -13.34 9.32
N PHE A 243 -0.52 -13.54 8.63
CA PHE A 243 -0.53 -13.81 7.18
C PHE A 243 -1.43 -15.00 6.81
N LYS A 244 -1.42 -16.06 7.63
CA LYS A 244 -2.28 -17.23 7.45
C LYS A 244 -3.77 -16.84 7.43
N ASN A 245 -4.22 -16.06 8.41
CA ASN A 245 -5.62 -15.67 8.53
C ASN A 245 -6.02 -14.65 7.47
N MET A 246 -5.16 -13.66 7.20
CA MET A 246 -5.41 -12.66 6.16
C MET A 246 -5.44 -13.24 4.75
N LYS A 247 -4.68 -14.31 4.49
CA LYS A 247 -4.70 -15.03 3.20
C LYS A 247 -6.07 -15.64 2.90
N GLU A 248 -6.73 -16.18 3.92
CA GLU A 248 -8.05 -16.78 3.80
C GLU A 248 -9.21 -15.77 3.93
N ASN A 249 -8.92 -14.53 4.39
CA ASN A 249 -9.94 -13.51 4.57
C ASN A 249 -10.30 -12.82 3.22
N PRO A 250 -11.51 -13.02 2.67
CA PRO A 250 -11.91 -12.41 1.39
C PRO A 250 -12.00 -10.87 1.46
N MET A 251 -12.14 -10.31 2.66
CA MET A 251 -12.16 -8.87 2.86
C MET A 251 -10.77 -8.24 2.75
N ALA A 252 -9.69 -9.03 2.86
CA ALA A 252 -8.31 -8.54 2.87
C ALA A 252 -7.42 -9.12 1.76
N ASN A 253 -7.72 -10.32 1.25
CA ASN A 253 -6.89 -11.01 0.27
C ASN A 253 -7.08 -10.54 -1.19
N TYR A 254 -7.88 -9.49 -1.41
CA TYR A 254 -8.20 -8.93 -2.73
C TYR A 254 -8.92 -9.90 -3.69
N SER A 255 -9.55 -10.96 -3.19
CA SER A 255 -10.42 -11.83 -4.02
C SER A 255 -11.64 -11.09 -4.59
N CYS A 256 -12.01 -9.94 -4.02
CA CYS A 256 -13.02 -9.02 -4.56
C CYS A 256 -12.60 -8.28 -5.83
N VAL A 257 -11.30 -8.31 -6.19
CA VAL A 257 -10.78 -7.70 -7.43
C VAL A 257 -10.63 -8.83 -8.47
N PRO A 258 -11.47 -8.85 -9.52
CA PRO A 258 -11.50 -9.95 -10.47
C PRO A 258 -10.32 -9.91 -11.46
N SER A 259 -10.17 -11.00 -12.22
CA SER A 259 -9.04 -11.27 -13.12
C SER A 259 -8.72 -10.22 -14.18
N PRO A 260 -9.67 -9.43 -14.73
CA PRO A 260 -9.31 -8.34 -15.64
C PRO A 260 -8.35 -7.35 -15.02
N VAL A 261 -8.37 -7.17 -13.70
CA VAL A 261 -7.44 -6.33 -12.95
C VAL A 261 -6.38 -7.18 -12.29
N PHE A 262 -6.77 -8.15 -11.45
CA PHE A 262 -5.86 -9.01 -10.68
C PHE A 262 -6.05 -10.48 -11.05
N ASP A 263 -5.20 -10.98 -11.94
CA ASP A 263 -5.14 -12.40 -12.26
C ASP A 263 -4.33 -13.16 -11.19
N GLN A 264 -5.02 -13.49 -10.09
CA GLN A 264 -4.42 -14.20 -8.96
C GLN A 264 -3.96 -15.63 -9.28
N SER A 265 -4.30 -16.18 -10.45
CA SER A 265 -3.79 -17.48 -10.91
C SER A 265 -2.31 -17.40 -11.32
N ILE A 266 -1.84 -16.24 -11.76
CA ILE A 266 -0.43 -15.96 -12.09
C ILE A 266 0.39 -15.82 -10.81
N SER A 267 -0.10 -14.99 -9.88
CA SER A 267 0.49 -14.83 -8.56
C SER A 267 -0.59 -14.36 -7.58
N PRO A 268 -0.78 -15.03 -6.43
CA PRO A 268 -1.75 -14.59 -5.45
C PRO A 268 -1.31 -13.27 -4.80
N PHE A 269 -2.26 -12.39 -4.49
CA PHE A 269 -1.96 -11.12 -3.80
C PHE A 269 -1.27 -11.36 -2.45
N MET A 270 -1.80 -12.33 -1.69
CA MET A 270 -1.19 -12.85 -0.46
C MET A 270 -0.15 -13.94 -0.80
N ARG A 271 1.02 -13.50 -1.29
CA ARG A 271 2.05 -14.38 -1.88
C ARG A 271 2.83 -15.23 -0.87
N LYS A 272 3.67 -14.59 -0.05
CA LYS A 272 4.56 -15.26 0.93
C LYS A 272 4.48 -14.67 2.33
N GLY A 273 4.47 -13.33 2.45
CA GLY A 273 4.35 -12.67 3.75
C GLY A 273 5.56 -12.87 4.67
N GLU A 274 6.76 -12.99 4.10
CA GLU A 274 8.02 -13.32 4.80
C GLU A 274 9.08 -12.22 4.59
N VAL A 275 10.11 -12.24 5.42
CA VAL A 275 11.33 -11.43 5.25
C VAL A 275 12.45 -12.38 4.81
N GLY A 276 13.21 -12.01 3.80
CA GLY A 276 14.33 -12.81 3.27
C GLY A 276 13.99 -13.67 2.05
N ASP A 277 12.74 -13.66 1.56
CA ASP A 277 12.36 -14.44 0.38
C ASP A 277 13.15 -14.00 -0.86
N TRP A 278 13.64 -12.77 -0.90
CA TRP A 278 14.49 -12.25 -1.99
C TRP A 278 15.67 -13.18 -2.34
N LYS A 279 16.23 -13.91 -1.38
CA LYS A 279 17.33 -14.87 -1.61
C LYS A 279 16.96 -16.00 -2.56
N ASN A 280 15.67 -16.31 -2.71
CA ASN A 280 15.18 -17.34 -3.62
C ASN A 280 15.09 -16.86 -5.08
N HIS A 281 15.28 -15.55 -5.34
CA HIS A 281 15.07 -14.93 -6.65
C HIS A 281 16.32 -14.26 -7.20
N PHE A 282 17.10 -13.62 -6.34
CA PHE A 282 18.35 -12.97 -6.75
C PHE A 282 19.46 -14.00 -6.99
N THR A 283 20.12 -13.87 -8.13
CA THR A 283 21.47 -14.45 -8.32
C THR A 283 22.49 -13.69 -7.46
N ALA A 284 23.67 -14.28 -7.24
CA ALA A 284 24.73 -13.63 -6.49
C ALA A 284 25.20 -12.33 -7.17
N GLU A 285 25.29 -12.35 -8.50
CA GLU A 285 25.68 -11.20 -9.32
C GLU A 285 24.65 -10.07 -9.24
N GLN A 286 23.36 -10.40 -9.35
CA GLN A 286 22.27 -9.42 -9.19
C GLN A 286 22.23 -8.84 -7.78
N SER A 287 22.44 -9.66 -6.75
CA SER A 287 22.47 -9.16 -5.37
C SER A 287 23.62 -8.19 -5.17
N LYS A 288 24.82 -8.54 -5.64
CA LYS A 288 26.00 -7.69 -5.53
C LYS A 288 25.80 -6.35 -6.25
N LEU A 289 25.31 -6.39 -7.48
CA LEU A 289 24.98 -5.18 -8.25
C LEU A 289 23.99 -4.28 -7.50
N PHE A 290 22.94 -4.89 -6.93
CA PHE A 290 21.94 -4.16 -6.17
C PHE A 290 22.52 -3.55 -4.89
N ASP A 291 23.38 -4.28 -4.18
CA ASP A 291 24.02 -3.81 -2.95
C ASP A 291 24.93 -2.58 -3.22
N GLU A 292 25.69 -2.60 -4.32
CA GLU A 292 26.52 -1.47 -4.75
C GLU A 292 25.69 -0.21 -5.08
N ASP A 293 24.54 -0.37 -5.77
CA ASP A 293 23.62 0.74 -6.03
C ASP A 293 22.96 1.22 -4.72
N TYR A 294 22.49 0.30 -3.88
CA TYR A 294 21.86 0.61 -2.60
C TYR A 294 22.79 1.43 -1.69
N GLU A 295 24.04 1.01 -1.52
CA GLU A 295 25.05 1.74 -0.74
C GLU A 295 25.21 3.18 -1.25
N LYS A 296 25.27 3.37 -2.56
CA LYS A 296 25.38 4.70 -3.17
C LYS A 296 24.13 5.56 -2.94
N GLN A 297 22.93 4.99 -3.09
CA GLN A 297 21.65 5.71 -3.01
C GLN A 297 21.26 6.07 -1.56
N MET A 298 21.74 5.28 -0.60
CA MET A 298 21.38 5.38 0.82
C MET A 298 22.51 5.95 1.69
N LYS A 299 23.69 6.26 1.14
CA LYS A 299 24.88 6.73 1.88
C LYS A 299 24.64 7.89 2.86
N ASP A 300 23.68 8.76 2.58
CA ASP A 300 23.42 9.99 3.33
C ASP A 300 22.30 9.83 4.37
N VAL A 301 21.75 8.62 4.53
CA VAL A 301 20.67 8.32 5.47
C VAL A 301 20.95 7.01 6.21
N ASP A 302 20.73 7.01 7.52
CA ASP A 302 20.81 5.79 8.32
C ASP A 302 19.39 5.30 8.61
N ILE A 303 18.84 4.49 7.71
CA ILE A 303 17.54 3.82 7.88
C ILE A 303 17.81 2.34 8.15
N PRO A 304 17.42 1.79 9.32
CA PRO A 304 17.85 0.46 9.78
C PRO A 304 17.06 -0.70 9.15
N PHE A 305 17.05 -0.79 7.82
CA PHE A 305 16.43 -1.91 7.12
C PHE A 305 17.14 -3.23 7.40
N ARG A 306 16.35 -4.29 7.59
CA ARG A 306 16.85 -5.65 7.77
C ARG A 306 16.42 -6.50 6.59
N THR A 307 17.34 -7.28 6.03
CA THR A 307 17.02 -8.19 4.91
C THR A 307 16.69 -9.61 5.37
N LEU A 308 16.80 -9.85 6.68
CA LEU A 308 16.58 -11.13 7.38
C LEU A 308 16.11 -10.83 8.81
N ILE A 309 15.30 -11.73 9.37
CA ILE A 309 14.86 -11.77 10.78
C ILE A 309 14.99 -13.20 11.31
#